data_AF-A0A364JV83-F1
#
_entry.id   AF-A0A364JV83-F1
#
_cell.length_a   1.000
_cell.length_b   1.000
_cell.length_c   1.000
_cell.angle_alpha   90.00
_cell.angle_beta   90.00
_cell.angle_gamma   90.00
#
_symmetry.space_group_name_H-M   'P 1'
#
loop_
_entity.id
_entity.type
_entity.pdbx_description
1 polymer ?
#
loop_
_entity_poly.entity_id
_entity_poly.type
_entity_poly.pdbx_seq_one_letter_code
_entity_poly.pdbx_strand_id
1 'polypeptide(L)' 'MGKAPKTAQEIADIFKHELEKHGYHLDTVNVVPQGATGDWRPVFGGSNFPCGFTTLSDEIRDRLRNTYEIKE' A
#
# COMPACT_ATOMS: atom_id res chain seq x y z
N MET A 1 -15.44 0.27 12.65
CA MET A 1 -15.20 0.99 11.38
C MET A 1 -13.93 1.80 11.56
N GLY A 2 -12.82 1.36 10.95
CA GLY A 2 -11.55 2.11 10.99
C GLY A 2 -11.69 3.40 10.19
N LYS A 3 -11.06 4.48 10.65
CA LYS A 3 -11.03 5.74 9.88
C LYS A 3 -10.31 5.48 8.56
N ALA A 4 -10.85 6.01 7.45
CA ALA A 4 -10.14 6.00 6.18
C ALA A 4 -8.81 6.75 6.32
N PRO A 5 -7.70 6.19 5.83
CA PRO A 5 -6.40 6.85 5.87
C PRO A 5 -6.52 8.11 5.02
N LYS A 6 -6.26 9.25 5.64
CA LYS A 6 -6.46 10.57 5.02
C LYS A 6 -5.19 11.05 4.33
N THR A 7 -4.07 10.40 4.58
CA THR A 7 -2.76 10.83 4.14
C THR A 7 -1.99 9.70 3.46
N ALA A 8 -1.12 10.08 2.52
CA ALA A 8 -0.16 9.16 1.90
C ALA A 8 0.68 8.42 2.96
N GLN A 9 1.03 9.11 4.06
CA GLN A 9 1.86 8.54 5.12
C GLN A 9 1.16 7.37 5.83
N GLU A 10 -0.13 7.49 6.14
CA GLU A 10 -0.90 6.40 6.78
C GLU A 10 -0.99 5.17 5.87
N ILE A 11 -1.15 5.39 4.56
CA ILE A 11 -1.24 4.28 3.60
C ILE A 11 0.12 3.62 3.42
N ALA A 12 1.19 4.42 3.35
CA ALA A 12 2.56 3.91 3.34
C ALA A 12 2.87 3.07 4.58
N ASP A 13 2.40 3.49 5.76
CA ASP A 13 2.57 2.74 7.01
C ASP A 13 1.82 1.39 6.97
N ILE A 14 0.58 1.37 6.45
CA ILE A 14 -0.17 0.12 6.27
C ILE A 14 0.54 -0.82 5.30
N PHE A 15 1.02 -0.30 4.16
CA PHE A 15 1.80 -1.09 3.22
C PHE A 15 3.05 -1.66 3.87
N LYS A 16 3.81 -0.83 4.61
CA LYS A 16 5.01 -1.27 5.32
C LYS A 16 4.68 -2.38 6.30
N HIS A 17 3.69 -2.18 7.16
CA HIS A 17 3.29 -3.16 8.18
C HIS A 17 2.83 -4.49 7.58
N GLU A 18 2.02 -4.46 6.52
CA GLU A 18 1.58 -5.68 5.85
C GLU A 18 2.73 -6.38 5.13
N LEU A 19 3.63 -5.65 4.47
CA LEU A 19 4.82 -6.23 3.84
C LEU A 19 5.77 -6.87 4.87
N GLU A 20 5.97 -6.22 6.01
CA GLU A 20 6.80 -6.74 7.11
C GLU A 20 6.25 -8.05 7.70
N LYS A 21 4.92 -8.20 7.82
CA LYS A 21 4.29 -9.47 8.23
C LYS A 21 4.60 -10.62 7.28
N HIS A 22 4.83 -10.31 6.01
CA HIS A 22 5.19 -11.28 4.98
C HIS A 22 6.71 -11.43 4.80
N GLY A 23 7.52 -10.83 5.69
CA GLY A 23 8.98 -10.93 5.69
C GLY A 23 9.69 -9.92 4.78
N TYR A 24 8.97 -8.95 4.23
CA TYR A 24 9.55 -7.87 3.44
C TYR A 24 9.85 -6.66 4.33
N HIS A 25 11.10 -6.54 4.76
CA HIS A 25 11.57 -5.41 5.53
C HIS A 25 12.01 -4.29 4.59
N LEU A 26 11.19 -3.24 4.51
CA LEU A 26 11.47 -2.06 3.70
C LEU A 26 11.84 -0.89 4.62
N ASP A 27 13.00 -0.27 4.38
CA ASP A 27 13.42 0.93 5.11
C ASP A 27 12.40 2.06 4.92
N THR A 28 12.02 2.30 3.66
CA THR A 28 11.04 3.33 3.29
C THR A 28 10.00 2.79 2.32
N VAL A 29 8.73 2.99 2.66
CA VAL A 29 7.61 2.85 1.73
C VAL A 29 7.09 4.24 1.42
N ASN A 30 7.04 4.58 0.13
CA ASN A 30 6.30 5.75 -0.32
C ASN A 30 5.03 5.28 -1.01
N VAL A 31 4.01 6.12 -1.03
CA VAL A 31 2.82 5.88 -1.84
C VAL A 31 2.50 7.15 -2.60
N VAL A 32 2.10 6.98 -3.85
CA VAL A 32 1.67 8.08 -4.71
C VAL A 32 0.22 7.86 -5.10
N PRO A 33 -0.60 8.91 -5.20
CA PRO A 33 -1.95 8.77 -5.73
C PRO A 33 -1.88 8.29 -7.20
N GLN A 34 -2.67 7.29 -7.54
CA GLN A 34 -2.73 6.69 -8.88
C GLN A 34 -4.16 6.78 -9.44
N GLY A 35 -4.52 7.93 -10.01
CA GLY A 35 -5.84 8.12 -10.63
C GLY A 35 -6.83 8.83 -9.69
N ALA A 36 -8.06 8.33 -9.62
CA ALA A 36 -9.14 8.93 -8.85
C ALA A 36 -8.88 8.87 -7.33
N THR A 37 -9.56 9.74 -6.58
CA THR A 37 -9.35 9.95 -5.14
C THR A 37 -9.38 8.63 -4.38
N GLY A 38 -8.24 8.24 -3.78
CA GLY A 38 -8.11 7.06 -2.96
C GLY A 38 -7.52 5.82 -3.65
N ASP A 39 -7.17 5.90 -4.92
CA ASP A 39 -6.28 4.90 -5.53
C ASP A 39 -4.83 5.27 -5.22
N TRP A 40 -4.11 4.38 -4.53
CA TRP A 40 -2.74 4.62 -4.08
C TRP A 40 -1.82 3.53 -4.61
N ARG A 41 -0.70 3.97 -5.18
CA ARG A 41 0.35 3.11 -5.68
C ARG A 41 1.54 3.17 -4.74
N PRO A 42 1.97 2.05 -4.15
CA PRO A 42 3.22 2.04 -3.42
C PRO A 42 4.41 2.19 -4.38
N VAL A 43 5.34 3.04 -4.00
CA VAL A 43 6.63 3.26 -4.64
C VAL A 43 7.70 2.86 -3.65
N PHE A 44 8.36 1.76 -3.96
CA PHE A 44 9.37 1.18 -3.10
C PHE A 44 10.75 1.66 -3.55
N GLY A 45 11.51 2.23 -2.61
CA GLY A 45 12.83 2.77 -2.88
C GLY A 45 13.85 1.65 -3.00
N GLY A 46 14.21 1.31 -4.24
CA GLY A 46 15.34 0.42 -4.52
C GLY A 46 15.07 -1.07 -4.30
N SER A 47 15.91 -1.87 -4.97
CA SER A 47 15.96 -3.33 -4.99
C SER A 47 14.96 -4.04 -5.90
N ASN A 48 15.51 -5.03 -6.60
CA ASN A 48 14.82 -5.92 -7.51
C ASN A 48 13.88 -6.80 -6.67
N PHE A 49 12.63 -6.39 -6.52
CA PHE A 49 11.66 -7.17 -5.75
C PHE A 49 11.30 -8.47 -6.50
N PRO A 50 11.17 -9.61 -5.80
CA PRO A 50 10.70 -10.84 -6.40
C PRO A 50 9.26 -10.69 -6.90
N CYS A 51 8.84 -11.43 -7.94
CA CYS A 51 7.49 -11.32 -8.50
C CYS A 51 6.35 -11.42 -7.46
N GLY A 52 6.54 -12.20 -6.38
CA GLY A 52 5.55 -12.33 -5.31
C GLY A 52 5.32 -11.06 -4.49
N PHE A 53 6.27 -10.13 -4.50
CA PHE A 53 6.14 -8.85 -3.82
C PHE A 53 5.13 -7.92 -4.52
N THR A 54 5.14 -7.92 -5.86
CA THR A 54 4.20 -7.14 -6.66
C THR A 54 2.77 -7.64 -6.45
N THR A 55 2.57 -8.96 -6.44
CA THR A 55 1.26 -9.59 -6.15
C THR A 55 0.76 -9.20 -4.76
N LEU A 56 1.62 -9.33 -3.74
CA LEU A 56 1.26 -8.96 -2.37
C LEU A 56 0.90 -7.48 -2.24
N SER A 57 1.66 -6.60 -2.90
CA SER A 57 1.39 -5.16 -2.92
C SER A 57 0.01 -4.85 -3.54
N ASP A 58 -0.34 -5.56 -4.62
CA ASP A 58 -1.65 -5.46 -5.24
C ASP A 58 -2.78 -5.95 -4.32
N GLU A 59 -2.58 -7.04 -3.58
CA GLU A 59 -3.56 -7.56 -2.61
C GLU A 59 -3.79 -6.58 -1.44
N ILE A 60 -2.72 -5.96 -0.93
CA ILE A 60 -2.80 -4.93 0.12
C ILE A 60 -3.59 -3.73 -0.42
N ARG A 61 -3.31 -3.30 -1.65
CA ARG A 61 -4.03 -2.20 -2.32
C ARG A 61 -5.52 -2.50 -2.45
N ASP A 62 -5.88 -3.70 -2.90
CA ASP A 62 -7.28 -4.10 -3.07
C ASP A 62 -8.03 -4.12 -1.73
N ARG A 63 -7.38 -4.68 -0.69
CA ARG A 63 -7.90 -4.63 0.69
C ARG A 63 -8.12 -3.21 1.19
N LEU A 64 -7.17 -2.32 0.95
CA LEU A 64 -7.30 -0.90 1.32
C LEU A 64 -8.51 -0.26 0.62
N ARG A 65 -8.64 -0.47 -0.69
CA ARG A 65 -9.78 0.05 -1.49
C ARG A 65 -11.12 -0.47 -0.96
N ASN A 66 -11.20 -1.77 -0.68
CA ASN A 66 -12.41 -2.42 -0.19
C ASN A 66 -12.76 -1.98 1.24
N THR A 67 -11.77 -1.93 2.13
CA THR A 67 -11.94 -1.57 3.56
C THR A 67 -12.37 -0.13 3.74
N TYR A 68 -11.84 0.78 2.91
CA TYR A 68 -12.10 2.20 3.04
C TYR A 68 -13.22 2.71 2.12
N GLU A 69 -13.95 1.80 1.46
CA GLU A 69 -15.01 2.12 0.50
C GLU A 69 -14.60 3.32 -0.36
N ILE A 70 -13.42 3.22 -0.96
CA ILE A 70 -12.97 4.17 -1.97
C ILE A 70 -13.80 3.86 -3.21
N LYS A 71 -15.07 4.22 -3.15
CA LYS A 71 -16.05 4.15 -4.22
C LYS A 71 -15.76 5.34 -5.12
N GLU A 72 -15.61 5.02 -6.40
CA GLU A 72 -15.43 5.97 -7.50
C GLU A 72 -16.39 7.17 -7.44
#